data_AF-A0A7Y0SCD1-F1
#
_entry.id   AF-A0A7Y0SCD1-F1
#
_cell.length_a   1.000
_cell.length_b   1.000
_cell.length_c   1.000
_cell.angle_alpha   90.00
_cell.angle_beta   90.00
_cell.angle_gamma   90.00
#
_symmetry.space_group_name_H-M   'P 1'
#
loop_
_entity.id
_entity.type
_entity.pdbx_description
1 polymer ?
#
loop_
_entity_poly.entity_id
_entity_poly.type
_entity_poly.pdbx_seq_one_letter_code
_entity_poly.pdbx_strand_id
1 'polypeptide(L)' 'MRKPVRKSSKKTQKNNFEERFAAMVKEYQEAKGILDSMAEGSSEYLAQKKACDKLFANAERYINKR' A
#
# COMPACT_ATOMS: atom_id res chain seq x y z
N MET A 1 -28.72 17.70 -27.38
CA MET A 1 -29.02 16.90 -26.17
C MET A 1 -27.76 16.79 -25.31
N ARG A 2 -27.77 17.29 -24.06
CA ARG A 2 -26.64 17.14 -23.13
C ARG A 2 -26.78 15.80 -22.39
N LYS A 3 -25.80 14.90 -22.55
CA LYS A 3 -25.77 13.60 -21.88
C LYS A 3 -25.74 13.79 -20.35
N PRO A 4 -26.55 13.07 -19.56
CA PRO A 4 -26.53 13.20 -18.11
C PRO A 4 -25.23 12.60 -17.57
N VAL A 5 -24.43 13.43 -16.90
CA VAL A 5 -23.27 13.00 -16.13
C VAL A 5 -23.80 12.12 -15.00
N ARG A 6 -23.54 10.80 -15.08
CA ARG A 6 -23.95 9.82 -14.06
C ARG A 6 -23.31 10.17 -12.72
N LYS A 7 -24.07 10.84 -11.85
CA LYS A 7 -23.75 11.01 -10.43
C LYS A 7 -24.05 9.69 -9.71
N SER A 8 -23.11 8.76 -9.68
CA SER A 8 -23.23 7.59 -8.78
C SER A 8 -21.91 6.84 -8.62
N SER A 9 -21.21 7.03 -7.50
CA SER A 9 -20.39 5.95 -6.89
C SER A 9 -19.78 6.30 -5.51
N LYS A 10 -20.33 7.26 -4.75
CA LYS A 10 -19.79 7.59 -3.41
C LYS A 10 -19.84 6.39 -2.42
N LYS A 11 -20.65 5.36 -2.69
CA LYS A 11 -20.69 4.09 -1.92
C LYS A 11 -19.62 3.08 -2.34
N THR A 12 -19.27 2.97 -3.62
CA THR A 12 -18.22 2.03 -4.09
C THR A 12 -16.82 2.47 -3.66
N GLN A 13 -16.60 3.77 -3.45
CA GLN A 13 -15.31 4.29 -2.98
C GLN A 13 -14.91 3.81 -1.57
N LYS A 14 -15.86 3.49 -0.68
CA LYS A 14 -15.53 3.09 0.70
C LYS A 14 -14.93 1.68 0.77
N ASN A 15 -15.44 0.72 -0.01
CA ASN A 15 -14.89 -0.64 -0.05
C ASN A 15 -13.49 -0.66 -0.69
N ASN A 16 -13.27 0.20 -1.69
CA ASN A 16 -11.96 0.30 -2.34
C ASN A 16 -10.85 0.79 -1.39
N PHE A 17 -11.17 1.49 -0.30
CA PHE A 17 -10.16 1.95 0.65
C PHE A 17 -9.56 0.78 1.44
N GLU A 18 -10.43 -0.02 2.06
CA GLU A 18 -10.03 -1.13 2.91
C GLU A 18 -9.34 -2.24 2.11
N GLU A 19 -9.85 -2.57 0.92
CA GLU A 19 -9.20 -3.52 0.01
C GLU A 19 -7.81 -3.05 -0.44
N ARG A 20 -7.67 -1.77 -0.82
CA ARG A 20 -6.37 -1.22 -1.23
C ARG A 20 -5.40 -1.12 -0.06
N PHE A 21 -5.90 -0.77 1.13
CA PHE A 21 -5.07 -0.73 2.32
C PHE A 21 -4.61 -2.13 2.71
N ALA A 22 -5.51 -3.12 2.68
CA ALA A 22 -5.16 -4.51 2.93
C ALA A 22 -4.11 -5.02 1.92
N ALA A 23 -4.23 -4.65 0.64
CA ALA A 23 -3.22 -4.98 -0.37
C ALA A 23 -1.85 -4.33 -0.04
N MET A 24 -1.81 -3.03 0.30
CA MET A 24 -0.56 -2.35 0.69
C MET A 24 0.09 -2.97 1.93
N VAL A 25 -0.70 -3.31 2.96
CA VAL A 25 -0.19 -3.96 4.17
C VAL A 25 0.33 -5.37 3.87
N LYS A 26 -0.37 -6.10 2.99
CA LYS A 26 0.06 -7.44 2.55
C LYS A 26 1.39 -7.39 1.82
N GLU A 27 1.56 -6.46 0.87
CA GLU A 27 2.84 -6.24 0.17
C GLU A 27 3.97 -5.92 1.14
N TYR A 28 3.71 -5.08 2.15
CA TYR A 28 4.69 -4.80 3.21
C TYR A 28 5.05 -6.05 4.01
N GLN A 29 4.07 -6.87 4.41
CA GLN A 29 4.34 -8.10 5.16
C GLN A 29 5.13 -9.12 4.35
N GLU A 30 4.83 -9.27 3.06
CA GLU A 30 5.59 -10.12 2.15
C GLU A 30 7.04 -9.63 2.00
N ALA A 31 7.23 -8.33 1.76
CA ALA A 31 8.55 -7.71 1.68
C ALA A 31 9.34 -7.85 3.00
N LYS A 32 8.66 -7.77 4.14
CA LYS A 32 9.24 -7.98 5.48
C LYS A 32 9.61 -9.44 5.72
N GLY A 33 8.78 -10.41 5.33
CA GLY A 33 9.13 -11.83 5.43
C GLY A 33 10.37 -12.18 4.61
N ILE A 34 10.52 -11.56 3.43
CA ILE A 34 11.74 -11.66 2.61
C ILE A 34 12.94 -11.03 3.33
N LEU A 35 12.75 -9.86 3.94
CA LEU A 35 13.79 -9.17 4.70
C LEU A 35 14.26 -9.99 5.91
N ASP A 36 13.33 -10.59 6.66
CA ASP A 36 13.61 -11.44 7.83
C ASP A 36 14.27 -12.76 7.41
N SER A 37 14.06 -13.21 6.17
CA SER A 37 14.74 -14.39 5.60
C SER A 37 16.14 -14.07 5.05
N MET A 38 16.48 -12.79 4.86
CA MET A 38 17.80 -12.36 4.41
C MET A 38 18.75 -12.13 5.59
N ALA A 39 20.05 -12.30 5.35
CA ALA A 39 21.07 -12.02 6.36
C ALA A 39 21.12 -10.52 6.68
N GLU A 40 20.85 -10.17 7.94
CA GLU A 40 20.96 -8.82 8.45
C GLU A 40 22.37 -8.26 8.19
N GLY A 41 22.45 -7.08 7.57
CA GLY A 41 23.72 -6.40 7.31
C GLY A 41 24.29 -6.57 5.90
N SER A 42 23.65 -7.36 5.02
CA SER A 42 24.00 -7.36 3.59
C SER A 42 23.54 -6.07 2.90
N SER A 43 24.17 -5.72 1.78
CA SER A 43 23.71 -4.59 0.94
C SER A 43 22.28 -4.80 0.41
N GLU A 44 21.92 -6.05 0.17
CA GLU A 44 20.59 -6.49 -0.26
C GLU A 44 19.55 -6.30 0.85
N TYR A 45 19.88 -6.61 2.10
CA TYR A 45 19.04 -6.33 3.27
C TYR A 45 18.78 -4.83 3.41
N LEU A 46 19.81 -3.99 3.24
CA LEU A 46 19.67 -2.53 3.27
C LEU A 46 18.78 -2.00 2.14
N ALA A 47 18.87 -2.57 0.94
CA ALA A 47 18.01 -2.22 -0.18
C ALA A 47 16.55 -2.64 0.08
N GLN A 48 16.35 -3.84 0.60
CA GLN A 48 15.04 -4.39 0.92
C GLN A 48 14.40 -3.64 2.09
N LYS A 49 15.16 -3.28 3.12
CA LYS A 49 14.71 -2.44 4.24
C LYS A 49 14.22 -1.08 3.75
N LYS A 50 14.96 -0.43 2.83
CA LYS A 50 14.50 0.82 2.19
C LYS A 50 13.22 0.63 1.36
N ALA A 51 13.02 -0.54 0.76
CA ALA A 51 11.78 -0.85 0.06
C ALA A 51 10.60 -0.99 1.04
N CYS A 52 10.80 -1.71 2.15
CA CYS A 52 9.82 -1.81 3.24
C CYS A 52 9.46 -0.43 3.81
N ASP A 53 10.45 0.42 4.09
CA ASP A 53 10.24 1.78 4.60
C ASP A 53 9.40 2.63 3.62
N LYS A 54 9.60 2.48 2.30
CA LYS A 54 8.79 3.15 1.28
C LYS A 54 7.36 2.63 1.23
N LEU A 55 7.16 1.32 1.31
CA LEU A 55 5.82 0.69 1.34
C LEU A 55 5.05 1.15 2.58
N PHE A 56 5.73 1.18 3.73
CA PHE A 56 5.16 1.67 4.99
C PHE A 56 4.77 3.14 4.89
N ALA A 57 5.67 4.01 4.42
CA ALA A 57 5.36 5.43 4.23
C ALA A 57 4.21 5.66 3.23
N ASN A 58 4.08 4.81 2.20
CA ASN A 58 2.96 4.87 1.28
C ASN A 58 1.63 4.53 1.98
N ALA A 59 1.62 3.44 2.77
CA ALA A 59 0.45 3.04 3.56
C ALA A 59 0.06 4.11 4.60
N GLU A 60 1.02 4.69 5.32
CA GLU A 60 0.78 5.80 6.26
C GLU A 60 0.20 7.02 5.55
N ARG A 61 0.77 7.43 4.41
CA ARG A 61 0.23 8.54 3.61
C ARG A 61 -1.15 8.22 3.07
N TYR A 62 -1.44 6.97 2.74
CA TYR A 62 -2.76 6.54 2.27
C TYR A 62 -3.82 6.67 3.36
N ILE A 63 -3.48 6.35 4.62
CA ILE A 63 -4.35 6.57 5.78
C ILE A 63 -4.49 8.06 6.08
N ASN A 64 -3.39 8.81 6.15
CA ASN A 64 -3.38 10.22 6.54
C ASN A 64 -3.98 11.17 5.48
N LYS A 65 -4.15 10.71 4.24
CA LYS A 65 -4.81 11.47 3.16
C LYS A 65 -6.34 11.35 3.21
N ARG A 66 -6.89 10.55 4.13
CA ARG A 66 -8.32 10.36 4.33
C ARG A 66 -8.93 11.48 5.19
#